data_AF-A0A453N081-F1
#
_entry.id   AF-A0A453N081-F1
#
_cell.length_a   1.000
_cell.length_b   1.000
_cell.length_c   1.000
_cell.angle_alpha   90.00
_cell.angle_beta   90.00
_cell.angle_gamma   90.00
#
_symmetry.space_group_name_H-M   'P 1'
#
loop_
_entity.id
_entity.type
_entity.pdbx_description
1 polymer ?
#
loop_
_entity_poly.entity_id
_entity_poly.type
_entity_poly.pdbx_seq_one_letter_code
_entity_poly.pdbx_strand_id
1 'polypeptide(L)' 'MPGVLTFTFQALEYLAKSQGIERTRLLATEHAKLAARAIDALPEVGNKVALVSRQALKDLAQKLIRRTK' A
#
# COMPACT_ATOMS: atom_id res chain seq x y z
N MET A 1 -35.16 -15.40 -6.46
CA MET A 1 -34.79 -14.50 -5.34
C MET A 1 -33.98 -13.31 -5.88
N PRO A 2 -34.63 -12.17 -6.18
CA PRO A 2 -33.97 -11.03 -6.85
C PRO A 2 -33.16 -10.09 -5.92
N GLY A 3 -33.24 -10.25 -4.58
CA GLY A 3 -32.73 -9.25 -3.63
C GLY A 3 -31.21 -9.16 -3.44
N VAL A 4 -30.44 -10.21 -3.74
CA VAL A 4 -28.98 -10.21 -3.53
C VAL A 4 -28.25 -9.39 -4.59
N LEU A 5 -28.73 -9.42 -5.84
CA LEU A 5 -28.12 -8.69 -6.95
C LEU A 5 -28.32 -7.18 -6.79
N THR A 6 -29.49 -6.73 -6.32
CA THR A 6 -29.78 -5.29 -6.14
C THR A 6 -28.90 -4.64 -5.06
N PHE A 7 -28.58 -5.37 -3.98
CA PHE A 7 -27.75 -4.87 -2.89
C PHE A 7 -26.27 -4.67 -3.28
N THR A 8 -25.71 -5.52 -4.13
CA THR A 8 -24.30 -5.43 -4.53
C THR A 8 -24.02 -4.24 -5.47
N PHE A 9 -24.95 -3.93 -6.38
CA PHE A 9 -24.82 -2.76 -7.25
C PHE A 9 -24.89 -1.45 -6.46
N GLN A 10 -25.75 -1.38 -5.45
CA GLN A 10 -25.87 -0.18 -4.61
C GLN A 10 -24.61 0.09 -3.77
N ALA A 11 -23.97 -0.95 -3.25
CA ALA A 11 -22.70 -0.82 -2.51
C ALA A 11 -21.56 -0.29 -3.39
N LEU A 12 -21.48 -0.73 -4.65
CA LEU A 12 -20.48 -0.23 -5.61
C LEU A 12 -20.71 1.24 -5.98
N GLU A 13 -21.97 1.67 -6.11
CA GLU A 13 -22.28 3.09 -6.33
C GLU A 13 -21.85 3.98 -5.16
N TYR A 14 -22.09 3.54 -3.93
CA TYR A 14 -21.62 4.27 -2.75
C TYR A 14 -20.09 4.31 -2.68
N LEU A 15 -19.42 3.19 -2.98
CA LEU A 15 -17.97 3.13 -3.03
C LEU A 15 -17.40 4.12 -4.07
N ALA A 16 -17.98 4.15 -5.27
CA ALA A 16 -17.57 5.08 -6.33
C ALA A 16 -17.76 6.55 -5.90
N LYS A 17 -18.91 6.90 -5.29
CA LYS A 17 -19.19 8.25 -4.77
C LYS A 17 -18.24 8.66 -3.63
N SER A 18 -17.83 7.71 -2.79
CA SER A 18 -16.98 7.98 -1.63
C SER A 18 -15.51 8.26 -1.95
N GLN A 19 -15.05 7.94 -3.17
CA GLN A 19 -13.64 7.91 -3.54
C GLN A 19 -12.79 6.97 -2.66
N GLY A 20 -13.42 5.99 -1.99
CA GLY A 20 -12.78 5.13 -0.99
C GLY A 20 -11.58 4.35 -1.53
N ILE A 21 -11.63 3.94 -2.80
CA ILE A 21 -10.52 3.26 -3.49
C ILE A 21 -9.29 4.17 -3.58
N GLU A 22 -9.45 5.40 -4.08
CA GLU A 22 -8.31 6.31 -4.24
C GLU A 22 -7.78 6.77 -2.88
N ARG A 23 -8.65 7.04 -1.90
CA ARG A 23 -8.23 7.38 -0.53
C ARG A 23 -7.41 6.28 0.11
N THR A 24 -7.83 5.02 -0.06
CA THR A 24 -7.08 3.87 0.45
C THR A 24 -5.72 3.73 -0.25
N ARG A 25 -5.67 3.97 -1.58
CA ARG A 25 -4.43 3.95 -2.36
C ARG A 25 -3.45 5.03 -1.92
N LEU A 26 -3.94 6.24 -1.64
CA LEU A 26 -3.14 7.35 -1.10
C LEU A 26 -2.60 7.00 0.29
N LEU A 27 -3.46 6.52 1.19
CA LEU A 27 -3.05 6.14 2.54
C LEU A 27 -1.98 5.03 2.52
N ALA A 28 -2.17 4.00 1.69
CA ALA A 28 -1.18 2.95 1.52
C ALA A 28 0.16 3.51 1.01
N THR A 29 0.12 4.45 0.05
CA THR A 29 1.31 5.12 -0.48
C THR A 29 2.04 5.92 0.60
N GLU A 30 1.32 6.64 1.47
CA GLU A 30 1.91 7.36 2.60
C GLU A 30 2.58 6.41 3.59
N HIS A 31 1.95 5.28 3.93
CA HIS A 31 2.57 4.27 4.78
C HIS A 31 3.82 3.64 4.17
N ALA A 32 3.84 3.39 2.84
CA ALA A 32 5.03 2.91 2.16
C ALA A 32 6.18 3.94 2.21
N LYS A 33 5.89 5.23 2.06
CA LYS A 33 6.89 6.30 2.22
C LYS A 33 7.44 6.35 3.65
N LEU A 34 6.57 6.24 4.66
CA LEU A 34 6.98 6.21 6.07
C LEU A 34 7.87 5.00 6.37
N ALA A 35 7.52 3.82 5.85
CA ALA A 35 8.35 2.62 5.99
C ALA A 35 9.74 2.80 5.36
N ALA A 36 9.81 3.37 4.14
CA ALA A 36 11.08 3.66 3.49
C ALA A 36 11.93 4.64 4.30
N ARG A 37 11.32 5.72 4.81
CA ARG A 37 11.99 6.70 5.69
C ARG A 37 12.49 6.09 6.99
N ALA A 38 11.74 5.18 7.59
CA ALA A 38 12.16 4.48 8.80
C ALA A 38 13.40 3.59 8.53
N ILE A 39 13.49 2.97 7.35
CA ILE A 39 14.67 2.21 6.93
C ILE A 39 15.88 3.14 6.70
N ASP A 40 15.65 4.31 6.11
CA ASP A 40 16.68 5.35 5.92
C ASP A 40 17.21 5.93 7.23
N ALA A 41 16.37 6.01 8.26
CA ALA A 41 16.73 6.53 9.57
C ALA A 41 17.56 5.52 10.42
N LEU A 42 17.76 4.29 9.95
CA LEU A 42 18.59 3.33 10.65
C LEU A 42 20.05 3.78 10.68
N PRO A 43 20.79 3.59 11.79
CA PRO A 43 22.20 3.97 11.90
C PRO A 43 23.03 3.43 10.74
N GLU A 44 24.07 4.15 10.32
CA GLU A 44 24.94 3.71 9.23
C GLU A 44 25.67 2.41 9.62
N VAL A 45 25.75 1.47 8.68
CA VAL A 45 26.40 0.18 8.89
C VAL A 45 27.30 -0.09 7.70
N GLY A 46 28.59 -0.33 7.93
CA GLY A 46 29.56 -0.67 6.88
C GLY A 46 29.40 -2.07 6.29
N ASN A 47 28.44 -2.87 6.77
CA ASN A 47 28.20 -4.22 6.29
C ASN A 47 27.37 -4.20 5.00
N LYS A 48 27.96 -4.69 3.90
CA LYS A 48 27.31 -4.79 2.58
C LYS A 48 26.00 -5.59 2.61
N VAL A 49 25.91 -6.65 3.42
CA VAL A 49 24.68 -7.46 3.54
C VAL A 49 23.56 -6.62 4.15
N ALA A 50 23.87 -5.82 5.18
CA ALA A 50 22.90 -4.94 5.81
C ALA A 50 22.37 -3.87 4.84
N LEU A 51 23.24 -3.32 3.98
CA LEU A 51 22.83 -2.36 2.95
C LEU A 51 21.91 -3.00 1.90
N VAL A 52 22.23 -4.23 1.44
CA VAL A 52 21.38 -4.98 0.50
C VAL A 52 20.02 -5.30 1.13
N SER A 53 19.99 -5.74 2.38
CA SER A 53 18.73 -6.00 3.10
C SER A 53 17.88 -4.74 3.25
N ARG A 54 18.49 -3.59 3.57
CA ARG A 54 17.77 -2.31 3.65
C ARG A 54 17.15 -1.92 2.31
N GLN A 55 17.89 -2.08 1.22
CA GLN A 55 17.35 -1.79 -0.11
C GLN A 55 16.17 -2.71 -0.45
N ALA A 56 16.31 -4.02 -0.20
CA ALA A 56 15.25 -4.99 -0.43
C ALA A 56 13.96 -4.67 0.37
N LEU A 57 14.09 -4.19 1.60
CA LEU A 57 12.95 -3.79 2.43
C LEU A 57 12.22 -2.56 1.86
N LYS A 58 12.95 -1.58 1.32
CA LYS A 58 12.34 -0.43 0.64
C LYS A 58 11.62 -0.84 -0.65
N ASP A 59 12.25 -1.71 -1.43
CA ASP A 59 11.68 -2.21 -2.68
C ASP A 59 10.40 -3.01 -2.40
N LEU A 60 10.38 -3.79 -1.30
CA LEU A 60 9.20 -4.50 -0.85
C LEU A 60 8.04 -3.55 -0.52
N ALA A 61 8.30 -2.48 0.23
CA ALA A 61 7.28 -1.48 0.57
C ALA A 61 6.67 -0.83 -0.69
N GLN A 62 7.49 -0.52 -1.70
CA GLN A 62 7.01 0.02 -2.97
C GLN A 62 6.23 -1.02 -3.80
N LYS A 63 6.68 -2.27 -3.80
CA LYS A 63 6.05 -3.37 -4.55
C LYS A 63 4.64 -3.65 -4.06
N LEU A 64 4.39 -3.56 -2.76
CA LEU A 64 3.07 -3.79 -2.17
C LEU A 64 2.01 -2.77 -2.64
N ILE A 65 2.41 -1.54 -2.96
CA ILE A 65 1.50 -0.50 -3.48
C ILE A 65 1.06 -0.78 -4.93
N ARG A 66 1.93 -1.43 -5.71
CA ARG A 66 1.71 -1.69 -7.14
C ARG A 66 1.12 -3.07 -7.42
N ARG A 67 0.91 -3.88 -6.37
CA ARG A 67 0.46 -5.26 -6.51
C ARG A 67 -1.02 -5.30 -6.90
N THR A 68 -1.32 -6.05 -7.96
CA THR A 68 -2.68 -6.22 -8.53
C THR A 68 -3.24 -7.63 -8.35
N LYS A 69 -2.48 -8.53 -7.72
CA LYS A 69 -2.80 -9.95 -7.52
C LYS A 69 -3.16 -10.29 -6.09
#